data_AF-A0A9D9GUZ3-F1
#
_entry.id   AF-A0A9D9GUZ3-F1
#
_cell.length_a   1.000
_cell.length_b   1.000
_cell.length_c   1.000
_cell.angle_alpha   90.00
_cell.angle_beta   90.00
_cell.angle_gamma   90.00
#
_symmetry.space_group_name_H-M   'P 1'
#
loop_
_entity.id
_entity.type
_entity.pdbx_description
1 polymer ?
#
loop_
_entity_poly.entity_id
_entity_poly.type
_entity_poly.pdbx_seq_one_letter_code
_entity_poly.pdbx_strand_id
1 'polypeptide(L)'
;MKFLQIIASPFIKLWTWIKETAWVQPLLIVGCIFAVIFSIPYIVRGIQNISTDEENNMQYYEDHSLSMMGAYHREGDAYNFLTAYQDVQNSFETYKNTESSEEEKTTAKTEIDEFVDTYGDKFFFTLSKDDCEACDQMGEAFEYLQNNASDLNVEGFDLKTIIVDQDMGDESDRYEEISAFESLYNSTSGAFDEFYLAGLRGSYYSASSSIDYDTLKTNCNTLVASDVSSMQVPLVVLIDLSTNESGEFNNLSPYVASQVFFSVDGDTASNRALQLADAWNYNGKIFGYNQSNNNYTA
;
A
#
# COMPACT_ATOMS: atom_id res chain seq x y z
N MET A 1 36.87 7.77 38.37
CA MET A 1 36.16 8.87 39.07
C MET A 1 36.46 10.29 38.55
N LYS A 2 37.41 10.53 37.62
CA LYS A 2 37.68 11.89 37.09
C LYS A 2 36.91 12.25 35.81
N PHE A 3 36.38 11.27 35.08
CA PHE A 3 35.75 11.49 33.77
C PHE A 3 34.32 12.04 33.86
N LEU A 4 33.51 11.56 34.82
CA LEU A 4 32.14 12.03 35.06
C LEU A 4 32.09 13.47 35.59
N GLN A 5 33.10 13.92 36.36
CA GLN A 5 33.18 15.31 36.81
C GLN A 5 33.54 16.30 35.68
N ILE A 6 34.27 15.84 34.66
CA ILE A 6 34.66 16.68 33.52
C ILE A 6 33.46 16.93 32.60
N ILE A 7 32.60 15.93 32.40
CA ILE A 7 31.37 16.07 31.59
C ILE A 7 30.28 16.84 32.36
N ALA A 8 30.17 16.69 33.67
CA ALA A 8 29.13 17.37 34.46
C ALA A 8 29.39 18.88 34.67
N SER A 9 30.65 19.32 34.65
CA SER A 9 31.03 20.72 34.90
C SER A 9 30.42 21.75 33.92
N PRO A 10 30.40 21.52 32.59
CA PRO A 10 29.74 22.43 31.65
C PRO A 10 28.21 22.50 31.86
N PHE A 11 27.54 21.38 32.18
CA PHE A 11 26.10 21.37 32.46
C PHE A 11 25.73 22.15 33.72
N ILE A 12 26.54 22.06 34.78
CA ILE A 12 26.29 22.80 36.02
C ILE A 12 26.45 24.31 35.80
N LYS A 13 27.43 24.73 34.98
CA LYS A 13 27.62 26.14 34.61
C LYS A 13 26.49 26.66 33.72
N LEU A 14 26.04 25.87 32.75
CA LEU A 14 24.91 26.20 31.89
C LEU A 14 23.62 26.34 32.72
N TRP A 15 23.39 25.42 33.66
CA TRP A 15 22.24 25.43 34.56
C TRP A 15 22.23 26.65 35.50
N THR A 16 23.39 27.03 36.02
CA THR A 16 23.51 28.21 36.90
C THR A 16 23.29 29.50 36.11
N TRP A 17 23.79 29.58 34.87
CA TRP A 17 23.55 30.72 33.97
C TRP A 17 22.08 30.89 33.58
N ILE A 18 21.38 29.79 33.29
CA ILE A 18 19.93 29.78 33.04
C ILE A 18 19.16 30.27 34.26
N LYS A 19 19.59 29.90 35.47
CA LYS A 19 18.92 30.25 36.73
C LYS A 19 19.05 31.74 37.09
N GLU A 20 20.19 32.35 36.78
CA GLU A 20 20.49 33.75 37.14
C GLU A 20 19.96 34.78 36.13
N THR A 21 19.49 34.32 34.97
CA THR A 21 19.04 35.20 33.88
C THR A 21 17.51 35.33 33.87
N ALA A 22 16.98 36.37 34.51
CA ALA A 22 15.53 36.56 34.73
C ALA A 22 14.65 36.57 33.47
N TRP A 23 15.19 36.96 32.31
CA TRP A 23 14.45 36.97 31.03
C TRP A 23 14.40 35.60 30.33
N VAL A 24 15.26 34.65 30.74
CA VAL A 24 15.28 33.28 30.21
C VAL A 24 14.22 32.41 30.90
N GLN A 25 13.78 32.77 32.11
CA GLN A 25 12.79 32.00 32.87
C GLN A 25 11.43 31.83 32.16
N PRO A 26 10.82 32.88 31.56
CA PRO A 26 9.59 32.70 30.79
C PRO A 26 9.82 31.87 29.52
N LEU A 27 10.96 32.05 28.86
CA LEU A 27 11.30 31.36 27.61
C LEU A 27 11.50 29.85 27.84
N LEU A 28 12.06 29.46 28.98
CA LEU A 28 12.27 28.07 29.37
C LEU A 28 10.96 27.36 29.70
N ILE A 29 10.02 28.04 30.37
CA ILE A 29 8.67 27.49 30.62
C ILE A 29 7.96 27.22 29.29
N VAL A 30 7.98 28.19 28.37
CA VAL A 30 7.40 28.03 27.03
C VAL A 30 8.09 26.91 26.25
N GLY A 31 9.43 26.84 26.28
CA GLY A 31 10.20 25.77 25.64
C GLY A 31 9.89 24.37 26.18
N CYS A 32 9.71 24.22 27.50
CA CYS A 32 9.29 22.95 28.10
C CYS A 32 7.87 22.56 27.68
N ILE A 33 6.93 23.51 27.58
CA ILE A 33 5.56 23.22 27.12
C ILE A 33 5.58 22.75 25.67
N PHE A 34 6.31 23.44 24.78
CA PHE A 34 6.46 22.99 23.39
C PHE A 34 7.19 21.66 23.28
N ALA A 35 8.22 21.40 24.09
CA ALA A 35 8.91 20.11 24.11
C ALA A 35 7.98 18.98 24.53
N VAL A 36 7.10 19.21 25.51
CA VAL A 36 6.08 18.22 25.91
C VAL A 36 5.09 18.01 24.78
N ILE A 37 4.53 19.07 24.18
CA ILE A 37 3.57 18.96 23.08
C ILE A 37 4.17 18.25 21.86
N PHE A 38 5.38 18.63 21.44
CA PHE A 38 6.09 17.97 20.34
C PHE A 38 6.54 16.56 20.68
N SER A 39 6.71 16.22 21.97
CA SER A 39 7.04 14.86 22.39
C SER A 39 5.84 13.93 22.43
N ILE A 40 4.60 14.43 22.45
CA ILE A 40 3.39 13.58 22.42
C ILE A 40 3.40 12.62 21.21
N PRO A 41 3.62 13.05 19.95
CA PRO A 41 3.68 12.10 18.84
C PRO A 41 4.82 11.07 18.95
N TYR A 42 5.95 11.41 19.58
CA TYR A 42 7.06 10.47 19.80
C TYR A 42 6.84 9.53 20.99
N ILE A 43 6.15 9.98 22.04
CA ILE A 43 5.80 9.17 23.21
C ILE A 43 4.66 8.20 22.86
N VAL A 44 3.70 8.64 22.04
CA VAL A 44 2.64 7.77 21.50
C VAL A 44 3.27 6.64 20.67
N ARG A 45 4.21 6.97 19.76
CA ARG A 45 5.02 5.97 19.03
C ARG A 45 5.90 5.09 19.94
N GLY A 46 6.41 5.65 21.04
CA GLY A 46 7.27 4.94 21.98
C GLY A 46 6.54 3.99 22.94
N ILE A 47 5.27 4.26 23.25
CA ILE A 47 4.43 3.41 24.10
C ILE A 47 3.82 2.26 23.29
N GLN A 48 3.51 2.47 22.00
CA GLN A 48 3.12 1.40 21.07
C GLN A 48 4.21 0.31 20.91
N ASN A 49 5.47 0.66 21.13
CA ASN A 49 6.60 -0.28 21.02
C ASN A 49 6.93 -1.08 22.32
N ILE A 50 6.17 -0.93 23.42
CA ILE A 50 6.48 -1.58 24.72
C ILE A 50 5.33 -2.44 25.27
N SER A 51 4.24 -2.64 24.53
CA SER A 51 3.24 -3.66 24.88
C SER A 51 3.21 -4.79 23.85
N THR A 52 3.74 -5.94 24.31
CA THR A 52 3.38 -7.33 24.01
C THR A 52 3.90 -7.99 22.72
N ASP A 53 4.94 -8.79 22.94
CA ASP A 53 5.66 -9.73 22.06
C ASP A 53 4.83 -10.92 21.47
N GLU A 54 3.58 -10.75 21.05
CA GLU A 54 2.85 -11.85 20.35
C GLU A 54 1.68 -11.41 19.42
N GLU A 55 1.41 -10.11 19.21
CA GLU A 55 0.16 -9.63 18.55
C GLU A 55 0.33 -8.60 17.42
N ASN A 56 1.54 -8.34 16.90
CA ASN A 56 1.80 -7.15 16.04
C ASN A 56 1.94 -7.40 14.53
N ASN A 57 1.39 -8.49 13.99
CA ASN A 57 1.48 -8.80 12.55
C ASN A 57 0.78 -7.74 11.67
N MET A 58 -0.26 -7.11 12.20
CA MET A 58 -1.03 -6.09 11.49
C MET A 58 -0.41 -4.70 11.53
N GLN A 59 0.52 -4.44 12.46
CA GLN A 59 1.22 -3.16 12.55
C GLN A 59 1.90 -2.80 11.23
N TYR A 60 2.48 -3.78 10.54
CA TYR A 60 3.10 -3.56 9.24
C TYR A 60 2.08 -3.08 8.20
N TYR A 61 0.88 -3.65 8.21
CA TYR A 61 -0.21 -3.21 7.34
C TYR A 61 -0.74 -1.84 7.75
N GLU A 62 -0.91 -1.58 9.05
CA GLU A 62 -1.38 -0.30 9.59
C GLU A 62 -0.45 0.87 9.21
N ASP A 63 0.87 0.65 9.27
CA ASP A 63 1.89 1.64 8.91
C ASP A 63 1.80 2.09 7.43
N HIS A 64 1.14 1.27 6.59
CA HIS A 64 0.92 1.50 5.16
C HIS A 64 -0.57 1.69 4.82
N SER A 65 -1.44 1.86 5.83
CA SER A 65 -2.89 1.84 5.64
C SER A 65 -3.45 3.14 5.07
N LEU A 66 -4.37 2.97 4.12
CA LEU A 66 -5.28 4.00 3.66
C LEU A 66 -6.48 4.02 4.60
N SER A 67 -6.71 5.15 5.26
CA SER A 67 -7.81 5.27 6.21
C SER A 67 -9.17 5.10 5.52
N MET A 68 -10.02 4.23 6.08
CA MET A 68 -11.44 4.15 5.72
C MET A 68 -12.31 5.17 6.47
N MET A 69 -11.71 6.02 7.31
CA MET A 69 -12.41 7.06 8.05
C MET A 69 -13.13 8.00 7.07
N GLY A 70 -14.44 8.15 7.23
CA GLY A 70 -15.26 8.96 6.33
C GLY A 70 -15.80 8.24 5.08
N ALA A 71 -15.51 6.94 4.88
CA ALA A 71 -15.93 6.22 3.67
C ALA A 71 -17.45 6.23 3.42
N TYR A 72 -18.27 6.23 4.48
CA TYR A 72 -19.74 6.37 4.42
C TYR A 72 -20.21 7.72 3.85
N HIS A 73 -19.38 8.76 3.92
CA HIS A 73 -19.63 10.05 3.26
C HIS A 73 -18.98 10.15 1.88
N ARG A 74 -18.37 9.08 1.36
CA ARG A 74 -17.56 9.12 0.14
C ARG A 74 -16.37 10.07 0.29
N GLU A 75 -15.71 9.95 1.43
CA GLU A 75 -14.50 10.69 1.82
C GLU A 75 -13.47 9.71 2.40
N GLY A 76 -12.26 10.19 2.66
CA GLY A 76 -11.16 9.40 3.23
C GLY A 76 -10.18 8.86 2.21
N ASP A 77 -9.01 8.45 2.68
CA ASP A 77 -7.87 8.09 1.82
C ASP A 77 -8.19 6.85 0.99
N ALA A 78 -8.84 5.84 1.58
CA ALA A 78 -9.23 4.62 0.89
C ALA A 78 -10.27 4.89 -0.22
N TYR A 79 -11.27 5.75 0.05
CA TYR A 79 -12.27 6.14 -0.94
C TYR A 79 -11.64 6.91 -2.11
N ASN A 80 -10.82 7.91 -1.79
CA ASN A 80 -10.12 8.74 -2.77
C ASN A 80 -9.19 7.89 -3.65
N PHE A 81 -8.47 6.96 -3.05
CA PHE A 81 -7.59 6.04 -3.78
C PHE A 81 -8.38 5.16 -4.75
N LEU A 82 -9.44 4.48 -4.30
CA LEU A 82 -10.19 3.56 -5.15
C LEU A 82 -10.95 4.28 -6.27
N THR A 83 -11.46 5.49 -6.01
CA THR A 83 -12.09 6.32 -7.05
C THR A 83 -11.04 6.80 -8.06
N ALA A 84 -9.91 7.32 -7.59
CA ALA A 84 -8.81 7.74 -8.47
C ALA A 84 -8.23 6.56 -9.28
N TYR A 85 -8.21 5.35 -8.70
CA TYR A 85 -7.82 4.13 -9.41
C TYR A 85 -8.74 3.83 -10.59
N GLN A 86 -10.06 3.96 -10.41
CA GLN A 86 -11.02 3.78 -11.49
C GLN A 86 -10.83 4.82 -12.60
N ASP A 87 -10.62 6.08 -12.23
CA ASP A 87 -10.40 7.17 -13.19
C ASP A 87 -9.10 6.96 -13.98
N VAL A 88 -8.00 6.62 -13.30
CA VAL A 88 -6.72 6.36 -13.97
C VAL A 88 -6.78 5.12 -14.88
N GLN A 89 -7.57 4.09 -14.55
CA GLN A 89 -7.78 2.95 -15.44
C GLN A 89 -8.45 3.38 -16.76
N ASN A 90 -9.51 4.19 -16.70
CA ASN A 90 -10.18 4.71 -17.90
C ASN A 90 -9.23 5.57 -18.76
N SER A 91 -8.41 6.39 -18.10
CA SER A 91 -7.41 7.20 -18.77
C SER A 91 -6.28 6.36 -19.37
N PHE A 92 -5.83 5.32 -18.69
CA PHE A 92 -4.84 4.39 -19.21
C PHE A 92 -5.33 3.66 -20.48
N GLU A 93 -6.59 3.23 -20.50
CA GLU A 93 -7.21 2.64 -21.69
C GLU A 93 -7.28 3.62 -22.85
N THR A 94 -7.69 4.87 -22.58
CA THR A 94 -7.74 5.95 -23.57
C THR A 94 -6.34 6.24 -24.13
N TYR A 95 -5.33 6.30 -23.27
CA TYR A 95 -3.95 6.54 -23.67
C TYR A 95 -3.41 5.42 -24.58
N LYS A 96 -3.68 4.15 -24.22
CA LYS A 96 -3.23 2.98 -24.99
C LYS A 96 -4.04 2.73 -26.26
N ASN A 97 -5.23 3.31 -26.40
CA ASN A 97 -6.07 3.11 -27.57
C ASN A 97 -5.48 3.82 -28.81
N THR A 98 -5.23 3.04 -29.87
CA THR A 98 -4.69 3.55 -31.14
C THR A 98 -5.68 4.43 -31.90
N GLU A 99 -6.97 4.33 -31.61
CA GLU A 99 -8.04 5.10 -32.25
C GLU A 99 -8.30 6.45 -31.56
N SER A 100 -7.81 6.63 -30.32
CA SER A 100 -7.94 7.90 -29.60
C SER A 100 -7.10 9.00 -30.24
N SER A 101 -7.65 10.20 -30.28
CA SER A 101 -6.98 11.40 -30.76
C SER A 101 -5.82 11.81 -29.84
N GLU A 102 -4.88 12.59 -30.38
CA GLU A 102 -3.75 13.10 -29.58
C GLU A 102 -4.19 14.02 -28.42
N GLU A 103 -5.32 14.73 -28.58
CA GLU A 103 -5.91 15.56 -27.51
C GLU A 103 -6.46 14.70 -26.36
N GLU A 104 -7.17 13.61 -26.69
CA GLU A 104 -7.67 12.65 -25.71
C GLU A 104 -6.50 11.97 -24.98
N LYS A 105 -5.46 11.56 -25.69
CA LYS A 105 -4.25 10.97 -25.09
C LYS A 105 -3.51 11.94 -24.18
N THR A 106 -3.46 13.22 -24.53
CA THR A 106 -2.81 14.24 -23.69
C THR A 106 -3.59 14.48 -22.39
N THR A 107 -4.92 14.55 -22.48
CA THR A 107 -5.80 14.65 -21.31
C THR A 107 -5.64 13.42 -20.41
N ALA A 108 -5.73 12.22 -21.00
CA ALA A 108 -5.55 10.97 -20.29
C ALA A 108 -4.18 10.86 -19.62
N LYS A 109 -3.11 11.29 -20.29
CA LYS A 109 -1.76 11.30 -19.72
C LYS A 109 -1.65 12.25 -18.52
N THR A 110 -2.35 13.38 -18.56
CA THR A 110 -2.38 14.33 -17.44
C THR A 110 -3.03 13.70 -16.21
N GLU A 111 -4.16 13.01 -16.38
CA GLU A 111 -4.82 12.30 -15.27
C GLU A 111 -3.95 11.16 -14.70
N ILE A 112 -3.24 10.44 -15.58
CA ILE A 112 -2.27 9.43 -15.15
C ILE A 112 -1.13 10.08 -14.34
N ASP A 113 -0.59 11.21 -14.81
CA ASP A 113 0.48 11.92 -14.10
C ASP A 113 0.03 12.46 -12.75
N GLU A 114 -1.20 12.97 -12.64
CA GLU A 114 -1.79 13.39 -11.36
C GLU A 114 -1.94 12.22 -10.38
N PHE A 115 -2.35 11.05 -10.86
CA PHE A 115 -2.39 9.83 -10.05
C PHE A 115 -1.00 9.43 -9.58
N VAL A 116 -0.02 9.41 -10.49
CA VAL A 116 1.38 9.07 -10.19
C VAL A 116 2.00 10.03 -9.18
N ASP A 117 1.77 11.33 -9.34
CA ASP A 117 2.26 12.35 -8.40
C ASP A 117 1.67 12.19 -6.99
N THR A 118 0.45 11.67 -6.90
CA THR A 118 -0.26 11.49 -5.62
C THR A 118 0.09 10.17 -4.93
N TYR A 119 0.13 9.07 -5.69
CA TYR A 119 0.20 7.72 -5.14
C TYR A 119 1.50 6.97 -5.44
N GLY A 120 2.30 7.46 -6.39
CA GLY A 120 3.48 6.78 -6.92
C GLY A 120 3.22 6.10 -8.25
N ASP A 121 4.28 5.85 -9.02
CA ASP A 121 4.23 5.21 -10.32
C ASP A 121 4.24 3.67 -10.23
N LYS A 122 4.77 3.09 -9.15
CA LYS A 122 4.78 1.65 -8.95
C LYS A 122 4.70 1.29 -7.48
N PHE A 123 3.75 0.46 -7.10
CA PHE A 123 3.54 0.05 -5.72
C PHE A 123 2.64 -1.19 -5.63
N PHE A 124 2.69 -1.86 -4.49
CA PHE A 124 1.69 -2.88 -4.16
C PHE A 124 0.49 -2.24 -3.46
N PHE A 125 -0.71 -2.66 -3.83
CA PHE A 125 -1.93 -2.43 -3.08
C PHE A 125 -2.40 -3.76 -2.50
N THR A 126 -2.84 -3.78 -1.25
CA THR A 126 -3.32 -5.02 -0.62
C THR A 126 -4.55 -4.83 0.26
N LEU A 127 -5.46 -5.80 0.19
CA LEU A 127 -6.50 -5.99 1.20
C LEU A 127 -6.02 -7.05 2.18
N SER A 128 -6.10 -6.73 3.46
CA SER A 128 -5.72 -7.61 4.56
C SER A 128 -6.82 -7.62 5.61
N LYS A 129 -6.77 -8.60 6.52
CA LYS A 129 -7.67 -8.67 7.67
C LYS A 129 -6.96 -9.27 8.87
N ASP A 130 -7.48 -9.01 10.06
CA ASP A 130 -7.04 -9.68 11.28
C ASP A 130 -7.43 -11.18 11.26
N ASP A 131 -6.75 -11.99 12.06
CA ASP A 131 -7.01 -13.44 12.17
C ASP A 131 -6.96 -14.16 10.79
N CYS A 132 -5.90 -13.87 10.02
CA CYS A 132 -5.69 -14.40 8.67
C CYS A 132 -4.23 -14.85 8.49
N GLU A 133 -3.97 -16.16 8.62
CA GLU A 133 -2.62 -16.73 8.48
C GLU A 133 -1.96 -16.38 7.12
N ALA A 134 -2.74 -16.37 6.04
CA ALA A 134 -2.24 -15.97 4.73
C ALA A 134 -1.87 -14.48 4.66
N CYS A 135 -2.58 -13.63 5.41
CA CYS A 135 -2.28 -12.21 5.54
C CYS A 135 -1.00 -12.02 6.36
N ASP A 136 -0.83 -12.74 7.48
CA ASP A 136 0.41 -12.73 8.26
C ASP A 136 1.63 -13.09 7.41
N GLN A 137 1.54 -14.21 6.67
CA GLN A 137 2.63 -14.68 5.80
C GLN A 137 2.97 -13.69 4.68
N MET A 138 1.96 -12.98 4.16
CA MET A 138 2.13 -11.94 3.15
C MET A 138 2.74 -10.67 3.75
N GLY A 139 2.33 -10.28 4.96
CA GLY A 139 2.88 -9.15 5.71
C GLY A 139 4.37 -9.33 5.97
N GLU A 140 4.77 -10.50 6.50
CA GLU A 140 6.18 -10.87 6.66
C GLU A 140 6.97 -10.82 5.34
N ALA A 141 6.34 -11.22 4.22
CA ALA A 141 6.98 -11.20 2.91
C ALA A 141 7.20 -9.77 2.40
N PHE A 142 6.23 -8.88 2.58
CA PHE A 142 6.37 -7.47 2.26
C PHE A 142 7.41 -6.79 3.13
N GLU A 143 7.38 -7.01 4.45
CA GLU A 143 8.35 -6.44 5.37
C GLU A 143 9.78 -6.90 5.03
N TYR A 144 9.94 -8.19 4.72
CA TYR A 144 11.22 -8.70 4.26
C TYR A 144 11.64 -8.05 2.94
N LEU A 145 10.73 -7.92 1.98
CA LEU A 145 11.00 -7.27 0.70
C LEU A 145 11.43 -5.81 0.89
N GLN A 146 10.72 -5.03 1.70
CA GLN A 146 11.04 -3.63 2.00
C GLN A 146 12.44 -3.50 2.62
N ASN A 147 12.75 -4.35 3.60
CA ASN A 147 14.03 -4.34 4.30
C ASN A 147 15.21 -4.80 3.44
N ASN A 148 14.96 -5.56 2.38
CA ASN A 148 15.99 -6.14 1.50
C ASN A 148 15.82 -5.68 0.04
N ALA A 149 15.12 -4.57 -0.20
CA ALA A 149 14.69 -4.16 -1.53
C ALA A 149 15.87 -4.00 -2.50
N SER A 150 16.97 -3.39 -2.06
CA SER A 150 18.20 -3.25 -2.86
C SER A 150 18.83 -4.60 -3.24
N ASP A 151 18.83 -5.58 -2.34
CA ASP A 151 19.43 -6.91 -2.60
C ASP A 151 18.56 -7.73 -3.55
N LEU A 152 17.25 -7.45 -3.56
CA LEU A 152 16.25 -8.10 -4.40
C LEU A 152 15.97 -7.33 -5.70
N ASN A 153 16.76 -6.30 -6.02
CA ASN A 153 16.59 -5.44 -7.19
C ASN A 153 15.17 -4.83 -7.26
N VAL A 154 14.66 -4.38 -6.12
CA VAL A 154 13.39 -3.66 -6.00
C VAL A 154 13.73 -2.23 -5.59
N GLU A 155 13.67 -1.31 -6.55
CA GLU A 155 13.86 0.12 -6.30
C GLU A 155 12.51 0.79 -6.06
N GLY A 156 12.47 1.71 -5.10
CA GLY A 156 11.26 2.49 -4.82
C GLY A 156 10.07 1.68 -4.30
N PHE A 157 10.33 0.60 -3.55
CA PHE A 157 9.25 -0.19 -2.94
C PHE A 157 8.29 0.70 -2.16
N ASP A 158 7.00 0.55 -2.46
CA ASP A 158 5.91 1.17 -1.73
C ASP A 158 4.73 0.21 -1.62
N LEU A 159 3.96 0.36 -0.55
CA LEU A 159 2.82 -0.48 -0.21
C LEU A 159 1.69 0.40 0.28
N LYS A 160 0.48 0.10 -0.19
CA LYS A 160 -0.77 0.70 0.29
C LYS A 160 -1.71 -0.40 0.72
N THR A 161 -2.34 -0.23 1.87
CA THR A 161 -3.15 -1.31 2.46
C THR A 161 -4.54 -0.79 2.80
N ILE A 162 -5.52 -1.68 2.72
CA ILE A 162 -6.81 -1.51 3.40
C ILE A 162 -7.01 -2.74 4.28
N ILE A 163 -7.28 -2.50 5.55
CA ILE A 163 -7.61 -3.54 6.53
C ILE A 163 -9.14 -3.67 6.53
N VAL A 164 -9.66 -4.73 5.95
CA VAL A 164 -11.10 -4.83 5.60
C VAL A 164 -12.01 -4.98 6.83
N ASP A 165 -11.44 -5.33 7.97
CA ASP A 165 -12.08 -5.44 9.28
C ASP A 165 -11.57 -4.40 10.29
N GLN A 166 -11.00 -3.28 9.79
CA GLN A 166 -10.52 -2.17 10.61
C GLN A 166 -11.58 -1.71 11.63
N ASP A 167 -11.16 -1.57 12.90
CA ASP A 167 -11.96 -0.94 13.93
C ASP A 167 -12.09 0.58 13.66
N MET A 168 -13.32 1.04 13.50
CA MET A 168 -13.66 2.45 13.25
C MET A 168 -13.77 3.27 14.54
N GLY A 169 -13.57 2.65 15.70
CA GLY A 169 -13.63 3.30 17.02
C GLY A 169 -14.95 4.05 17.23
N ASP A 170 -14.86 5.34 17.53
CA ASP A 170 -16.01 6.21 17.80
C ASP A 170 -16.94 6.41 16.59
N GLU A 171 -16.51 6.07 15.37
CA GLU A 171 -17.35 6.14 14.17
C GLU A 171 -18.07 4.81 13.87
N SER A 172 -17.86 3.76 14.67
CA SER A 172 -18.55 2.46 14.50
C SER A 172 -20.08 2.57 14.52
N ASP A 173 -20.63 3.46 15.35
CA ASP A 173 -22.07 3.76 15.40
C ASP A 173 -22.63 4.36 14.09
N ARG A 174 -21.78 4.76 13.15
CA ARG A 174 -22.23 5.23 11.81
C ARG A 174 -22.40 4.09 10.81
N TYR A 175 -22.01 2.88 11.20
CA TYR A 175 -21.98 1.66 10.40
C TYR A 175 -22.90 0.57 10.98
N GLU A 176 -24.09 0.96 11.46
CA GLU A 176 -25.01 0.06 12.18
C GLU A 176 -25.54 -1.13 11.34
N GLU A 177 -25.65 -0.95 10.02
CA GLU A 177 -26.24 -1.97 9.12
C GLU A 177 -25.22 -2.67 8.22
N ILE A 178 -24.09 -2.02 7.91
CA ILE A 178 -23.04 -2.53 7.01
C ILE A 178 -21.66 -2.07 7.51
N SER A 179 -20.62 -2.86 7.29
CA SER A 179 -19.27 -2.50 7.74
C SER A 179 -18.69 -1.29 6.97
N ALA A 180 -17.62 -0.70 7.50
CA ALA A 180 -16.92 0.39 6.81
C ALA A 180 -16.39 -0.03 5.44
N PHE A 181 -15.81 -1.23 5.38
CA PHE A 181 -15.36 -1.80 4.12
C PHE A 181 -16.52 -2.10 3.16
N GLU A 182 -17.67 -2.56 3.66
CA GLU A 182 -18.85 -2.77 2.82
C GLU A 182 -19.37 -1.46 2.21
N SER A 183 -19.37 -0.38 3.00
CA SER A 183 -19.73 0.96 2.52
C SER A 183 -18.74 1.48 1.46
N LEU A 184 -17.45 1.27 1.69
CA LEU A 184 -16.39 1.60 0.74
C LEU A 184 -16.56 0.81 -0.56
N TYR A 185 -16.70 -0.52 -0.48
CA TYR A 185 -16.89 -1.41 -1.62
C TYR A 185 -18.11 -1.01 -2.45
N ASN A 186 -19.26 -0.77 -1.81
CA ASN A 186 -20.48 -0.39 -2.51
C ASN A 186 -20.39 0.96 -3.23
N SER A 187 -19.53 1.86 -2.75
CA SER A 187 -19.35 3.20 -3.34
C SER A 187 -18.21 3.26 -4.38
N THR A 188 -17.35 2.24 -4.42
CA THR A 188 -16.15 2.18 -5.27
C THR A 188 -16.03 0.86 -6.02
N SER A 189 -17.15 0.15 -6.23
CA SER A 189 -17.17 -1.20 -6.82
C SER A 189 -16.49 -1.28 -8.19
N GLY A 190 -16.45 -0.18 -8.94
CA GLY A 190 -15.73 -0.08 -10.21
C GLY A 190 -14.24 -0.41 -10.07
N ALA A 191 -13.57 -0.01 -8.99
CA ALA A 191 -12.18 -0.37 -8.77
C ALA A 191 -11.98 -1.89 -8.60
N PHE A 192 -12.92 -2.55 -7.90
CA PHE A 192 -12.90 -4.00 -7.69
C PHE A 192 -13.23 -4.78 -8.96
N ASP A 193 -14.15 -4.26 -9.79
CA ASP A 193 -14.41 -4.78 -11.14
C ASP A 193 -13.13 -4.74 -11.99
N GLU A 194 -12.35 -3.66 -11.91
CA GLU A 194 -11.09 -3.53 -12.63
C GLU A 194 -10.00 -4.45 -12.07
N PHE A 195 -9.89 -4.65 -10.75
CA PHE A 195 -9.00 -5.66 -10.17
C PHE A 195 -9.40 -7.08 -10.60
N TYR A 196 -10.70 -7.36 -10.65
CA TYR A 196 -11.23 -8.63 -11.16
C TYR A 196 -10.83 -8.87 -12.63
N LEU A 197 -11.04 -7.86 -13.48
CA LEU A 197 -10.69 -7.95 -14.90
C LEU A 197 -9.17 -8.08 -15.09
N ALA A 198 -8.38 -7.32 -14.34
CA ALA A 198 -6.93 -7.42 -14.35
C ALA A 198 -6.43 -8.80 -13.90
N GLY A 199 -7.03 -9.40 -12.87
CA GLY A 199 -6.67 -10.76 -12.43
C GLY A 199 -7.02 -11.84 -13.46
N LEU A 200 -8.13 -11.71 -14.19
CA LEU A 200 -8.55 -12.70 -15.18
C LEU A 200 -7.91 -12.51 -16.56
N ARG A 201 -7.61 -11.27 -16.95
CA ARG A 201 -7.21 -10.91 -18.32
C ARG A 201 -5.81 -10.28 -18.39
N GLY A 202 -5.31 -9.79 -17.28
CA GLY A 202 -3.97 -9.24 -17.17
C GLY A 202 -2.90 -10.33 -17.07
N SER A 203 -1.72 -9.91 -16.61
CA SER A 203 -0.57 -10.77 -16.42
C SER A 203 -0.56 -11.26 -14.96
N TYR A 204 -0.59 -12.58 -14.75
CA TYR A 204 -0.54 -13.21 -13.44
C TYR A 204 0.83 -13.84 -13.19
N TYR A 205 1.35 -13.73 -11.97
CA TYR A 205 2.55 -14.44 -11.54
C TYR A 205 2.18 -15.69 -10.76
N SER A 206 2.62 -16.86 -11.26
CA SER A 206 2.45 -18.15 -10.59
C SER A 206 3.81 -18.67 -10.17
N ALA A 207 4.14 -18.48 -8.89
CA ALA A 207 5.42 -18.91 -8.30
C ALA A 207 5.57 -20.43 -8.20
N SER A 208 4.44 -21.14 -8.12
CA SER A 208 4.38 -22.59 -8.02
C SER A 208 3.51 -23.16 -9.12
N SER A 209 3.84 -24.37 -9.58
CA SER A 209 2.97 -25.15 -10.47
C SER A 209 1.61 -25.54 -9.86
N SER A 210 1.24 -25.02 -8.68
CA SER A 210 0.08 -25.46 -7.89
C SER A 210 -1.10 -24.49 -7.86
N ILE A 211 -0.93 -23.20 -8.18
CA ILE A 211 -2.09 -22.31 -8.34
C ILE A 211 -2.57 -22.44 -9.78
N ASP A 212 -3.54 -23.33 -9.97
CA ASP A 212 -4.28 -23.47 -11.22
C ASP A 212 -5.09 -22.18 -11.47
N TYR A 213 -5.24 -21.81 -12.74
CA TYR A 213 -6.05 -20.67 -13.18
C TYR A 213 -7.48 -20.74 -12.63
N ASP A 214 -8.00 -21.95 -12.42
CA ASP A 214 -9.32 -22.15 -11.79
C ASP A 214 -9.38 -21.65 -10.35
N THR A 215 -8.30 -21.81 -9.56
CA THR A 215 -8.20 -21.25 -8.20
C THR A 215 -8.13 -19.73 -8.24
N LEU A 216 -7.28 -19.17 -9.09
CA LEU A 216 -7.20 -17.71 -9.29
C LEU A 216 -8.58 -17.15 -9.67
N LYS A 217 -9.23 -17.75 -10.66
CA LYS A 217 -10.55 -17.33 -11.13
C LYS A 217 -11.59 -17.39 -10.02
N THR A 218 -11.55 -18.43 -9.19
CA THR A 218 -12.44 -18.59 -8.03
C THR A 218 -12.22 -17.44 -7.06
N ASN A 219 -10.97 -17.12 -6.73
CA ASN A 219 -10.64 -16.03 -5.83
C ASN A 219 -11.02 -14.66 -6.43
N CYS A 220 -10.74 -14.42 -7.71
CA CYS A 220 -11.16 -13.19 -8.40
C CYS A 220 -12.68 -13.01 -8.37
N ASN A 221 -13.48 -14.06 -8.55
CA ASN A 221 -14.95 -13.93 -8.49
C ASN A 221 -15.46 -13.40 -7.14
N THR A 222 -14.68 -13.53 -6.07
CA THR A 222 -15.03 -12.95 -4.76
C THR A 222 -14.95 -11.42 -4.75
N LEU A 223 -14.18 -10.80 -5.65
CA LEU A 223 -14.05 -9.35 -5.79
C LEU A 223 -15.29 -8.67 -6.38
N VAL A 224 -16.15 -9.44 -7.04
CA VAL A 224 -17.41 -8.97 -7.65
C VAL A 224 -18.62 -9.66 -7.02
N ALA A 225 -18.43 -10.25 -5.83
CA ALA A 225 -19.49 -10.89 -5.09
C ALA A 225 -20.47 -9.84 -4.55
N SER A 226 -21.72 -10.26 -4.36
CA SER A 226 -22.74 -9.42 -3.71
C SER A 226 -22.53 -9.30 -2.19
N ASP A 227 -21.64 -10.10 -1.62
CA ASP A 227 -21.38 -10.19 -0.18
C ASP A 227 -19.88 -10.00 0.07
N VAL A 228 -19.52 -8.86 0.67
CA VAL A 228 -18.13 -8.50 0.94
C VAL A 228 -17.47 -9.41 1.98
N SER A 229 -18.25 -10.10 2.82
CA SER A 229 -17.71 -11.05 3.80
C SER A 229 -17.12 -12.30 3.13
N SER A 230 -17.50 -12.57 1.88
CA SER A 230 -16.96 -13.65 1.06
C SER A 230 -15.69 -13.29 0.30
N MET A 231 -15.22 -12.03 0.40
CA MET A 231 -14.05 -11.56 -0.32
C MET A 231 -12.80 -12.31 0.14
N GLN A 232 -12.06 -12.87 -0.83
CA GLN A 232 -10.80 -13.55 -0.55
C GLN A 232 -9.73 -12.53 -0.18
N VAL A 233 -9.12 -12.72 0.99
CA VAL A 233 -7.96 -11.97 1.47
C VAL A 233 -6.80 -12.92 1.84
N PRO A 234 -5.53 -12.51 1.72
CA PRO A 234 -5.12 -11.20 1.20
C PRO A 234 -5.42 -11.08 -0.29
N LEU A 235 -5.80 -9.89 -0.73
CA LEU A 235 -5.71 -9.50 -2.14
C LEU A 235 -4.41 -8.74 -2.29
N VAL A 236 -3.62 -9.02 -3.31
CA VAL A 236 -2.44 -8.24 -3.66
C VAL A 236 -2.52 -7.84 -5.12
N VAL A 237 -2.34 -6.55 -5.37
CA VAL A 237 -2.35 -5.93 -6.70
C VAL A 237 -1.05 -5.19 -6.89
N LEU A 238 -0.30 -5.51 -7.95
CA LEU A 238 0.84 -4.69 -8.37
C LEU A 238 0.36 -3.62 -9.34
N ILE A 239 0.35 -2.37 -8.90
CA ILE A 239 0.07 -1.21 -9.75
C ILE A 239 1.39 -0.75 -10.38
N ASP A 240 1.41 -0.62 -11.71
CA ASP A 240 2.58 -0.15 -12.44
C ASP A 240 2.18 0.80 -13.58
N LEU A 241 2.55 2.06 -13.39
CA LEU A 241 2.47 3.20 -14.30
C LEU A 241 3.87 3.78 -14.55
N SER A 242 4.93 3.04 -14.19
CA SER A 242 6.31 3.46 -14.44
C SER A 242 6.57 3.54 -15.95
N THR A 243 7.43 4.48 -16.35
CA THR A 243 7.76 4.71 -17.76
C THR A 243 9.25 4.47 -18.03
N ASN A 244 9.57 4.11 -19.26
CA ASN A 244 10.95 4.03 -19.73
C ASN A 244 11.48 5.43 -20.14
N GLU A 245 12.75 5.51 -20.57
CA GLU A 245 13.37 6.78 -21.00
C GLU A 245 12.65 7.47 -22.17
N SER A 246 11.86 6.72 -22.94
CA SER A 246 11.04 7.25 -24.05
C SER A 246 9.66 7.74 -23.59
N GLY A 247 9.32 7.60 -22.30
CA GLY A 247 8.01 7.94 -21.75
C GLY A 247 6.92 6.90 -22.02
N GLU A 248 7.28 5.70 -22.50
CA GLU A 248 6.34 4.60 -22.69
C GLU A 248 6.19 3.80 -21.39
N PHE A 249 4.98 3.37 -21.07
CA PHE A 249 4.71 2.58 -19.87
C PHE A 249 5.41 1.21 -19.94
N ASN A 250 6.10 0.86 -18.85
CA ASN A 250 6.73 -0.46 -18.69
C ASN A 250 5.68 -1.57 -18.54
N ASN A 251 4.50 -1.23 -18.02
CA ASN A 251 3.40 -2.16 -17.83
C ASN A 251 2.81 -2.65 -19.16
N LEU A 252 2.98 -3.95 -19.41
CA LEU A 252 2.50 -4.64 -20.62
C LEU A 252 1.01 -5.05 -20.53
N SER A 253 0.38 -4.93 -19.36
CA SER A 253 -1.04 -5.20 -19.15
C SER A 253 -1.91 -4.11 -19.81
N PRO A 254 -3.10 -4.45 -20.34
CA PRO A 254 -4.10 -3.44 -20.69
C PRO A 254 -4.70 -2.73 -19.47
N TYR A 255 -4.41 -3.21 -18.25
CA TYR A 255 -4.85 -2.63 -16.99
C TYR A 255 -3.70 -1.99 -16.22
N VAL A 256 -4.02 -0.97 -15.42
CA VAL A 256 -3.10 -0.32 -14.47
C VAL A 256 -2.62 -1.31 -13.41
N ALA A 257 -3.52 -2.16 -12.93
CA ALA A 257 -3.16 -3.39 -12.23
C ALA A 257 -2.43 -4.34 -13.19
N SER A 258 -1.11 -4.43 -13.01
CA SER A 258 -0.27 -5.27 -13.83
C SER A 258 -0.32 -6.74 -13.40
N GLN A 259 -0.52 -7.00 -12.10
CA GLN A 259 -0.65 -8.34 -11.52
C GLN A 259 -1.64 -8.34 -10.35
N VAL A 260 -2.38 -9.43 -10.19
CA VAL A 260 -3.35 -9.64 -9.10
C VAL A 260 -3.21 -11.05 -8.56
N PHE A 261 -2.92 -11.23 -7.27
CA PHE A 261 -2.78 -12.54 -6.64
C PHE A 261 -3.26 -12.55 -5.19
N PHE A 262 -3.42 -13.74 -4.62
CA PHE A 262 -4.03 -13.94 -3.29
C PHE A 262 -3.13 -14.67 -2.31
N SER A 263 -1.95 -15.11 -2.77
CA SER A 263 -0.99 -15.84 -1.95
C SER A 263 0.39 -15.80 -2.61
N VAL A 264 1.40 -16.04 -1.79
CA VAL A 264 2.78 -16.30 -2.20
C VAL A 264 3.23 -17.58 -1.52
N ASP A 265 4.03 -18.39 -2.20
CA ASP A 265 4.41 -19.72 -1.75
C ASP A 265 5.71 -19.73 -0.96
N GLY A 266 5.98 -20.82 -0.23
CA GLY A 266 7.29 -21.12 0.33
C GLY A 266 7.39 -20.91 1.84
N ASP A 267 8.33 -21.65 2.43
CA ASP A 267 8.40 -21.86 3.89
C ASP A 267 8.95 -20.67 4.69
N THR A 268 9.55 -19.68 4.03
CA THR A 268 10.23 -18.56 4.71
C THR A 268 9.79 -17.22 4.12
N ALA A 269 9.81 -16.16 4.93
CA ALA A 269 9.53 -14.80 4.48
C ALA A 269 10.43 -14.39 3.30
N SER A 270 11.70 -14.80 3.28
CA SER A 270 12.60 -14.55 2.15
C SER A 270 12.16 -15.24 0.85
N ASN A 271 11.66 -16.48 0.91
CA ASN A 271 11.19 -17.19 -0.29
C ASN A 271 9.93 -16.54 -0.87
N ARG A 272 9.04 -16.07 0.01
CA ARG A 272 7.84 -15.32 -0.36
C ARG A 272 8.19 -13.92 -0.91
N ALA A 273 9.13 -13.22 -0.28
CA ALA A 273 9.61 -11.92 -0.73
C ALA A 273 10.30 -11.99 -2.11
N LEU A 274 11.03 -13.06 -2.40
CA LEU A 274 11.61 -13.30 -3.73
C LEU A 274 10.52 -13.36 -4.82
N GLN A 275 9.35 -13.93 -4.51
CA GLN A 275 8.22 -13.97 -5.44
C GLN A 275 7.61 -12.59 -5.65
N LEU A 276 7.49 -11.80 -4.59
CA LEU A 276 7.06 -10.40 -4.70
C LEU A 276 8.07 -9.57 -5.50
N ALA A 277 9.38 -9.80 -5.31
CA ALA A 277 10.44 -9.16 -6.08
C ALA A 277 10.43 -9.59 -7.56
N ASP A 278 10.15 -10.87 -7.84
CA ASP A 278 9.99 -11.36 -9.20
C ASP A 278 8.77 -10.71 -9.86
N ALA A 279 7.63 -10.66 -9.16
CA ALA A 279 6.44 -9.94 -9.60
C ALA A 279 6.77 -8.47 -9.89
N TRP A 280 7.43 -7.77 -8.96
CA TRP A 280 7.85 -6.39 -9.13
C TRP A 280 8.71 -6.19 -10.39
N ASN A 281 9.66 -7.07 -10.63
CA ASN A 281 10.60 -6.96 -11.76
C ASN A 281 10.09 -7.55 -13.07
N TYR A 282 8.87 -8.09 -13.10
CA TYR A 282 8.38 -8.90 -14.21
C TYR A 282 9.31 -10.07 -14.55
N ASN A 283 9.98 -10.62 -13.53
CA ASN A 283 10.81 -11.80 -13.63
C ASN A 283 9.98 -13.07 -13.38
N GLY A 284 10.47 -14.22 -13.87
CA GLY A 284 9.76 -15.49 -13.74
C GLY A 284 8.70 -15.72 -14.82
N LYS A 285 7.78 -16.66 -14.59
CA LYS A 285 6.72 -16.96 -15.55
C LYS A 285 5.56 -15.99 -15.36
N ILE A 286 5.50 -14.97 -16.20
CA ILE A 286 4.32 -14.13 -16.40
C ILE A 286 3.30 -14.95 -17.19
N PHE A 287 2.19 -15.33 -16.57
CA PHE A 287 1.08 -16.02 -17.21
C PHE A 287 -0.12 -15.08 -17.36
N GLY A 288 -0.47 -14.70 -18.57
CA GLY A 288 -1.65 -13.86 -18.82
C GLY A 288 -2.30 -14.21 -20.16
N TYR A 289 -3.36 -13.49 -20.51
CA TYR A 289 -3.96 -13.60 -21.84
C TYR A 289 -2.98 -13.05 -22.88
N ASN A 290 -2.29 -13.94 -23.58
CA ASN A 290 -1.40 -13.54 -24.66
C ASN A 290 -2.24 -13.17 -25.89
N GLN A 291 -2.32 -11.89 -26.24
CA GLN A 291 -2.84 -11.46 -27.55
C GLN A 291 -1.92 -11.87 -28.72
N SER A 292 -0.82 -12.61 -28.48
CA SER A 292 0.10 -13.08 -29.53
C SER A 292 -0.45 -14.20 -30.43
N ASN A 293 -1.73 -14.14 -30.80
CA ASN A 293 -2.22 -14.82 -32.01
C ASN A 293 -2.57 -13.85 -33.15
N ASN A 294 -2.24 -12.56 -33.03
CA ASN A 294 -2.21 -11.66 -34.18
C ASN A 294 -0.81 -11.08 -34.39
N ASN A 295 0.00 -11.86 -35.12
CA ASN A 295 1.10 -11.44 -35.99
C ASN A 295 2.16 -10.48 -35.45
N TYR A 296 3.35 -11.01 -35.12
CA TYR A 296 4.61 -10.43 -35.60
C TYR A 296 5.63 -11.55 -35.86
N THR A 297 5.65 -12.02 -37.11
CA THR A 297 6.84 -12.56 -37.74
C THR A 297 7.53 -11.44 -38.53
N ALA A 298 8.78 -11.17 -38.17
CA ALA A 298 9.87 -10.93 -39.10
C ALA A 298 11.15 -11.48 -38.48
#